data_AF-A0A8H8M6S8-F1
#
_entry.id   AF-A0A8H8M6S8-F1
#
_cell.length_a   1.000
_cell.length_b   1.000
_cell.length_c   1.000
_cell.angle_alpha   90.00
_cell.angle_beta   90.00
_cell.angle_gamma   90.00
#
_symmetry.space_group_name_H-M   'P 1'
#
loop_
_entity.id
_entity.type
_entity.pdbx_description
1 polymer ?
#
loop_
_entity_poly.entity_id
_entity_poly.type
_entity_poly.pdbx_seq_one_letter_code
_entity_poly.pdbx_strand_id
1 'polypeptide(L)'
;MLAIVPPVSLGAFAYGRYLKRLSNRTQEGLGEMSKVANEALSAARTVQAFTAAPREQDRFAAKVDLVQSLAIKEARASAAFFGTTGWAGNVIVLGLLGYGGSLVSSGQISVGDLTSLLMYTAYVGGSLSMLSRPGAEILRGFSMAIRGKGDSVAIVGKSGSGKSSIQSLLFRFYDPDSGCITVNGHVSDIRQFSVDSWRSAIGIVPQDPVLFTGTISETLPTGAQRLPSLKLKRRRDSPTVISFGRCRKNFRPKVSSVV
;
A
#
# COMPACT_ATOMS: atom_id res chain seq x y z
N MET A 1 11.72 0.23 -34.38
CA MET A 1 11.43 0.52 -32.96
C MET A 1 9.96 0.95 -32.73
N LEU A 2 9.43 1.94 -33.46
CA LEU A 2 8.06 2.47 -33.25
C LEU A 2 6.90 1.46 -33.40
N ALA A 3 7.03 0.42 -34.24
CA ALA A 3 5.97 -0.58 -34.43
C ALA A 3 5.99 -1.73 -33.40
N ILE A 4 7.16 -2.01 -32.79
CA ILE A 4 7.37 -3.17 -31.92
C ILE A 4 7.14 -2.80 -30.45
N VAL A 5 7.52 -1.58 -30.06
CA VAL A 5 7.40 -1.13 -28.66
C VAL A 5 5.94 -1.11 -28.17
N PRO A 6 4.94 -0.58 -28.91
CA PRO A 6 3.56 -0.53 -28.42
C PRO A 6 2.93 -1.90 -28.09
N PRO A 7 2.97 -2.93 -28.96
CA PRO A 7 2.39 -4.23 -28.65
C PRO A 7 3.13 -4.96 -27.53
N VAL A 8 4.46 -4.89 -27.49
CA VAL A 8 5.25 -5.49 -26.40
C VAL A 8 4.96 -4.80 -25.07
N SER A 9 4.84 -3.48 -25.06
CA SER A 9 4.46 -2.70 -23.87
C SER A 9 3.06 -3.04 -23.37
N LEU A 10 2.11 -3.22 -24.29
CA LEU A 10 0.75 -3.63 -23.93
C LEU A 10 0.73 -5.02 -23.27
N GLY A 11 1.48 -5.97 -23.83
CA GLY A 11 1.62 -7.32 -23.30
C GLY A 11 2.29 -7.35 -21.92
N ALA A 12 3.41 -6.62 -21.78
CA ALA A 12 4.14 -6.50 -20.52
C ALA A 12 3.28 -5.82 -19.43
N PHE A 13 2.51 -4.80 -19.78
CA PHE A 13 1.56 -4.14 -18.87
C PHE A 13 0.42 -5.08 -18.43
N ALA A 14 -0.16 -5.85 -19.36
CA ALA A 14 -1.20 -6.82 -19.05
C ALA A 14 -0.68 -7.92 -18.09
N TYR A 15 0.52 -8.44 -18.36
CA TYR A 15 1.16 -9.44 -17.52
C TYR A 15 1.54 -8.87 -16.14
N GLY A 16 2.07 -7.65 -16.08
CA GLY A 16 2.35 -6.96 -14.81
C GLY A 16 1.08 -6.77 -13.96
N ARG A 17 -0.07 -6.49 -14.61
CA ARG A 17 -1.37 -6.43 -13.91
C ARG A 17 -1.81 -7.78 -13.36
N TYR A 18 -1.60 -8.86 -14.11
CA TYR A 18 -1.85 -10.23 -13.65
C TYR A 18 -0.99 -10.55 -12.42
N LEU A 19 0.31 -10.25 -12.49
CA LEU A 19 1.25 -10.48 -11.39
C LEU A 19 0.84 -9.70 -10.13
N LYS A 20 0.43 -8.44 -10.28
CA LYS A 20 -0.10 -7.63 -9.17
C LYS A 20 -1.34 -8.23 -8.53
N ARG A 21 -2.28 -8.75 -9.32
CA ARG A 21 -3.49 -9.40 -8.78
C ARG A 21 -3.13 -10.62 -7.94
N LEU A 22 -2.13 -11.38 -8.38
CA LEU A 22 -1.66 -12.55 -7.66
C LEU A 22 -0.96 -12.17 -6.35
N SER A 23 -0.08 -11.16 -6.41
CA SER A 23 0.56 -10.60 -5.21
C SER A 23 -0.43 -10.08 -4.18
N ASN A 24 -1.46 -9.34 -4.63
CA ASN A 24 -2.53 -8.87 -3.74
C ASN A 24 -3.27 -10.05 -3.07
N ARG A 25 -3.52 -11.16 -3.78
CA ARG A 25 -4.13 -12.35 -3.20
C ARG A 25 -3.22 -13.02 -2.17
N THR A 26 -1.91 -13.10 -2.46
CA THR A 26 -0.92 -13.61 -1.49
C THR A 26 -0.92 -12.75 -0.21
N GLN A 27 -0.95 -11.43 -0.35
CA GLN A 27 -1.01 -10.49 0.79
C GLN A 27 -2.32 -10.59 1.58
N GLU A 28 -3.47 -10.69 0.91
CA GLU A 28 -4.76 -10.96 1.57
C GLU A 28 -4.73 -12.27 2.34
N GLY A 29 -4.17 -13.34 1.74
CA GLY A 29 -3.99 -14.64 2.39
C GLY A 29 -3.08 -14.58 3.62
N LEU A 30 -1.94 -13.87 3.53
CA LEU A 30 -1.04 -13.61 4.66
C LEU A 30 -1.78 -12.87 5.78
N GLY A 31 -2.59 -11.86 5.45
CA GLY A 31 -3.38 -11.12 6.42
C GLY A 31 -4.41 -11.99 7.16
N GLU A 32 -5.09 -12.89 6.44
CA GLU A 32 -6.03 -13.85 7.05
C GLU A 32 -5.31 -14.92 7.89
N MET A 33 -4.13 -15.38 7.46
CA MET A 33 -3.30 -16.32 8.22
C MET A 33 -2.83 -15.69 9.54
N SER A 34 -2.32 -14.45 9.50
CA SER A 34 -1.94 -13.70 10.69
C SER A 34 -3.12 -13.46 11.63
N LYS A 35 -4.31 -13.18 11.08
CA LYS A 35 -5.53 -13.03 11.88
C LYS A 35 -5.86 -14.31 12.66
N VAL A 36 -5.86 -15.46 11.99
CA VAL A 36 -6.11 -16.77 12.63
C VAL A 36 -5.09 -17.04 13.75
N ALA A 37 -3.81 -16.77 13.50
CA ALA A 37 -2.77 -16.90 14.51
C ALA A 37 -3.00 -15.98 15.71
N ASN A 38 -3.32 -14.70 15.46
CA ASN A 38 -3.52 -13.73 16.52
C ASN A 38 -4.77 -14.07 17.37
N GLU A 39 -5.88 -14.48 16.75
CA GLU A 39 -7.06 -14.97 17.46
C GLU A 39 -6.72 -16.15 18.39
N ALA A 40 -5.96 -17.13 17.90
CA ALA A 40 -5.57 -18.30 18.68
C ALA A 40 -4.62 -17.94 19.84
N LEU A 41 -3.66 -17.03 19.61
CA LEU A 41 -2.70 -16.58 20.63
C LEU A 41 -3.36 -15.70 21.70
N SER A 42 -4.20 -14.74 21.30
CA SER A 42 -4.95 -13.90 22.24
C SER A 42 -5.93 -14.72 23.08
N ALA A 43 -6.46 -15.82 22.54
CA ALA A 43 -7.32 -16.76 23.23
C ALA A 43 -6.60 -18.02 23.76
N ALA A 44 -5.28 -17.98 23.97
CA ALA A 44 -4.48 -19.17 24.28
C ALA A 44 -5.01 -19.96 25.50
N ARG A 45 -5.45 -19.27 26.55
CA ARG A 45 -6.05 -19.92 27.73
C ARG A 45 -7.35 -20.66 27.39
N THR A 46 -8.19 -20.08 26.52
CA THR A 46 -9.42 -20.70 26.04
C THR A 46 -9.11 -21.92 25.18
N VAL A 47 -8.15 -21.81 24.25
CA VAL A 47 -7.73 -22.93 23.40
C VAL A 47 -7.21 -24.09 24.26
N GLN A 48 -6.43 -23.81 25.31
CA GLN A 48 -5.92 -24.82 26.23
C GLN A 48 -7.02 -25.42 27.12
N ALA A 49 -7.93 -24.58 27.65
CA ALA A 49 -9.03 -25.03 28.51
C ALA A 49 -9.97 -26.03 27.81
N PHE A 50 -10.16 -25.88 26.50
CA PHE A 50 -10.95 -26.80 25.68
C PHE A 50 -10.12 -27.87 24.96
N THR A 51 -8.81 -27.95 25.22
CA THR A 51 -7.87 -28.86 24.51
C THR A 51 -8.01 -28.75 22.98
N ALA A 52 -8.33 -27.55 22.49
CA ALA A 52 -8.65 -27.27 21.08
C ALA A 52 -7.41 -26.98 20.23
N ALA A 53 -6.21 -27.15 20.78
CA ALA A 53 -4.95 -26.84 20.10
C ALA A 53 -4.78 -27.57 18.75
N PRO A 54 -5.10 -28.88 18.60
CA PRO A 54 -5.00 -29.55 17.31
C PRO A 54 -5.91 -28.93 16.24
N ARG A 55 -7.14 -28.57 16.62
CA ARG A 55 -8.11 -27.94 15.72
C ARG A 55 -7.63 -26.57 15.24
N GLU A 56 -7.03 -25.77 16.12
CA GLU A 56 -6.47 -24.47 15.74
C GLU A 56 -5.20 -24.62 14.88
N GLN A 57 -4.40 -25.65 15.12
CA GLN A 57 -3.26 -25.99 14.26
C GLN A 57 -3.72 -26.35 12.85
N ASP A 58 -4.75 -27.21 12.70
CA ASP A 58 -5.30 -27.56 11.38
C ASP A 58 -5.88 -26.33 10.67
N ARG A 59 -6.58 -25.46 11.41
CA ARG A 59 -7.12 -24.19 10.90
C ARG A 59 -6.02 -23.27 10.37
N PHE A 60 -4.89 -23.19 11.08
CA PHE A 60 -3.73 -22.42 10.67
C PHE A 60 -3.00 -23.07 9.48
N ALA A 61 -2.79 -24.38 9.51
CA ALA A 61 -2.14 -25.14 8.44
C ALA A 61 -2.87 -24.96 7.09
N ALA A 62 -4.21 -25.03 7.10
CA ALA A 62 -5.00 -24.78 5.89
C ALA A 62 -4.80 -23.36 5.30
N LYS A 63 -4.53 -22.35 6.13
CA LYS A 63 -4.19 -20.99 5.67
C LYS A 63 -2.77 -20.91 5.14
N VAL A 64 -1.82 -21.60 5.79
CA VAL A 64 -0.43 -21.70 5.34
C VAL A 64 -0.38 -22.33 3.95
N ASP A 65 -1.09 -23.43 3.71
CA ASP A 65 -1.13 -24.12 2.41
C ASP A 65 -1.69 -23.23 1.29
N LEU A 66 -2.77 -22.48 1.60
CA LEU A 66 -3.34 -21.52 0.67
C LEU A 66 -2.31 -20.44 0.31
N VAL A 67 -1.67 -19.82 1.30
CA VAL A 67 -0.65 -18.78 1.10
C VAL A 67 0.53 -19.33 0.31
N GLN A 68 1.01 -20.52 0.65
CA GLN A 68 2.11 -21.18 -0.04
C GLN A 68 1.76 -21.43 -1.51
N SER A 69 0.57 -21.95 -1.81
CA SER A 69 0.15 -22.21 -3.19
C SER A 69 0.02 -20.92 -4.03
N LEU A 70 -0.43 -19.83 -3.42
CA LEU A 70 -0.51 -18.50 -4.05
C LEU A 70 0.90 -17.94 -4.28
N ALA A 71 1.77 -18.01 -3.28
CA ALA A 71 3.15 -17.56 -3.37
C ALA A 71 3.95 -18.33 -4.42
N ILE A 72 3.76 -19.66 -4.54
CA ILE A 72 4.40 -20.46 -5.59
C ILE A 72 3.89 -20.05 -6.97
N LYS A 73 2.58 -19.82 -7.14
CA LYS A 73 2.03 -19.32 -8.41
C LYS A 73 2.60 -17.94 -8.75
N GLU A 74 2.73 -17.06 -7.76
CA GLU A 74 3.32 -15.72 -7.92
C GLU A 74 4.79 -15.80 -8.32
N ALA A 75 5.56 -16.64 -7.63
CA ALA A 75 6.97 -16.86 -7.89
C ALA A 75 7.18 -17.43 -9.30
N ARG A 76 6.40 -18.44 -9.71
CA ARG A 76 6.48 -19.02 -11.07
C ARG A 76 6.12 -18.00 -12.15
N ALA A 77 5.05 -17.22 -11.94
CA ALA A 77 4.67 -16.17 -12.88
C ALA A 77 5.74 -15.07 -12.96
N SER A 78 6.31 -14.67 -11.82
CA SER A 78 7.40 -13.68 -11.76
C SER A 78 8.66 -14.20 -12.45
N ALA A 79 9.04 -15.45 -12.20
CA ALA A 79 10.19 -16.11 -12.80
C ALA A 79 10.03 -16.22 -14.32
N ALA A 80 8.85 -16.63 -14.80
CA ALA A 80 8.55 -16.65 -16.23
C ALA A 80 8.69 -15.25 -16.85
N PHE A 81 8.16 -14.22 -16.20
CA PHE A 81 8.25 -12.84 -16.69
C PHE A 81 9.68 -12.32 -16.76
N PHE A 82 10.42 -12.37 -15.65
CA PHE A 82 11.80 -11.88 -15.61
C PHE A 82 12.75 -12.74 -16.46
N GLY A 83 12.52 -14.06 -16.49
CA GLY A 83 13.29 -14.98 -17.32
C GLY A 83 13.10 -14.71 -18.81
N THR A 84 11.86 -14.62 -19.28
CA THR A 84 11.57 -14.32 -20.70
C THR A 84 12.03 -12.92 -21.12
N THR A 85 11.80 -11.92 -20.27
CA THR A 85 12.24 -10.54 -20.54
C THR A 85 13.76 -10.44 -20.58
N GLY A 86 14.47 -11.07 -19.64
CA GLY A 86 15.93 -11.10 -19.60
C GLY A 86 16.53 -11.86 -20.78
N TRP A 87 15.97 -13.02 -21.13
CA TRP A 87 16.38 -13.78 -22.30
C TRP A 87 16.19 -12.98 -23.60
N ALA A 88 15.03 -12.36 -23.79
CA ALA A 88 14.75 -11.53 -24.95
C ALA A 88 15.71 -10.33 -25.05
N GLY A 89 16.00 -9.67 -23.92
CA GLY A 89 16.98 -8.57 -23.86
C GLY A 89 18.37 -9.00 -24.34
N ASN A 90 18.85 -10.16 -23.86
CA ASN A 90 20.14 -10.70 -24.28
C ASN A 90 20.16 -11.07 -25.77
N VAL A 91 19.10 -11.70 -26.28
CA VAL A 91 18.98 -12.04 -27.71
C VAL A 91 19.01 -10.78 -28.58
N ILE A 92 18.33 -9.71 -28.17
CA ILE A 92 18.33 -8.43 -28.88
C ILE A 92 19.75 -7.84 -28.94
N VAL A 93 20.47 -7.81 -27.82
CA VAL A 93 21.84 -7.27 -27.76
C VAL A 93 22.79 -8.11 -28.62
N LEU A 94 22.72 -9.44 -28.55
CA LEU A 94 23.54 -10.32 -29.38
C LEU A 94 23.23 -10.16 -30.88
N GLY A 95 21.95 -10.03 -31.24
CA GLY A 95 21.54 -9.77 -32.62
C GLY A 95 22.06 -8.42 -33.13
N LEU A 96 21.99 -7.37 -32.30
CA LEU A 96 22.55 -6.06 -32.61
C LEU A 96 24.07 -6.11 -32.80
N LEU A 97 24.80 -6.79 -31.92
CA LEU A 97 26.25 -6.92 -32.04
C LEU A 97 26.66 -7.77 -33.25
N GLY A 98 25.97 -8.87 -33.52
CA GLY A 98 26.29 -9.75 -34.65
C GLY A 98 25.98 -9.09 -35.99
N TYR A 99 24.72 -8.71 -36.21
CA TYR A 99 24.30 -8.13 -37.49
C TYR A 99 24.80 -6.70 -37.66
N GLY A 100 24.69 -5.87 -36.61
CA GLY A 100 25.23 -4.51 -36.61
C GLY A 100 26.75 -4.48 -36.74
N GLY A 101 27.46 -5.44 -36.14
CA GLY A 101 28.91 -5.59 -36.35
C GLY A 101 29.27 -5.91 -37.80
N SER A 102 28.49 -6.78 -38.47
CA SER A 102 28.66 -7.06 -39.91
C SER A 102 28.41 -5.83 -40.79
N LEU A 103 27.42 -5.00 -40.45
CA LEU A 103 27.15 -3.72 -41.11
C LEU A 103 28.28 -2.69 -40.91
N VAL A 104 28.87 -2.63 -39.71
CA VAL A 104 30.04 -1.80 -39.44
C VAL A 104 31.25 -2.28 -40.26
N SER A 105 31.49 -3.60 -40.28
CA SER A 105 32.59 -4.20 -41.03
C SER A 105 32.47 -4.04 -42.54
N SER A 106 31.26 -3.87 -43.07
CA SER A 106 31.01 -3.60 -44.50
C SER A 106 31.01 -2.10 -44.81
N GLY A 107 31.24 -1.24 -43.81
CA GLY A 107 31.29 0.22 -43.97
C GLY A 107 29.93 0.89 -44.23
N GLN A 108 28.82 0.16 -44.06
CA GLN A 108 27.47 0.70 -44.29
C GLN A 108 27.01 1.63 -43.16
N ILE A 109 27.46 1.36 -41.93
CA ILE A 109 27.16 2.17 -40.74
C ILE A 109 28.45 2.45 -39.97
N SER A 110 28.47 3.53 -39.21
CA SER A 110 29.59 3.85 -38.33
C SER A 110 29.52 3.06 -37.01
N VAL A 111 30.65 2.97 -36.30
CA VAL A 111 30.67 2.47 -34.91
C VAL A 111 29.78 3.32 -33.99
N GLY A 112 29.64 4.62 -34.28
CA GLY A 112 28.75 5.53 -33.55
C GLY A 112 27.26 5.18 -33.69
N ASP A 113 26.85 4.76 -34.88
CA ASP A 113 25.45 4.37 -35.15
C ASP A 113 25.09 3.10 -34.38
N LEU A 114 26.00 2.13 -34.31
CA LEU A 114 25.79 0.91 -33.54
C LEU A 114 25.75 1.18 -32.02
N THR A 115 26.67 2.00 -31.51
CA THR A 115 26.72 2.32 -30.07
C THR A 115 25.49 3.10 -29.61
N SER A 116 25.02 4.07 -30.41
CA SER A 116 23.78 4.81 -30.12
C SER A 116 22.56 3.90 -30.13
N LEU A 117 22.45 2.96 -31.08
CA LEU A 117 21.37 1.98 -31.14
C LEU A 117 21.36 1.03 -29.92
N LEU A 118 22.54 0.60 -29.46
CA LEU A 118 22.67 -0.20 -28.24
C LEU A 118 22.22 0.57 -26.99
N MET A 119 22.62 1.84 -26.88
CA MET A 119 22.19 2.71 -25.78
C MET A 119 20.67 2.91 -25.79
N TYR A 120 20.07 3.24 -26.93
CA TYR A 120 18.62 3.39 -27.03
C TYR A 120 17.88 2.10 -26.67
N THR A 121 18.41 0.95 -27.09
CA THR A 121 17.84 -0.36 -26.74
C THR A 121 17.89 -0.61 -25.24
N ALA A 122 19.00 -0.30 -24.58
CA ALA A 122 19.14 -0.43 -23.13
C ALA A 122 18.16 0.50 -22.37
N TYR A 123 18.06 1.76 -22.76
CA TYR A 123 17.13 2.72 -22.14
C TYR A 123 15.68 2.32 -22.31
N VAL A 124 15.28 1.88 -23.51
CA VAL A 124 13.91 1.42 -23.79
C VAL A 124 13.60 0.14 -23.00
N GLY A 125 14.52 -0.82 -22.98
CA GLY A 125 14.37 -2.07 -22.22
C GLY A 125 14.24 -1.84 -20.71
N GLY A 126 15.05 -0.96 -20.13
CA GLY A 126 14.96 -0.57 -18.73
C GLY A 126 13.63 0.12 -18.40
N SER A 127 13.19 1.05 -19.25
CA SER A 127 11.93 1.78 -19.07
C SER A 127 10.71 0.85 -19.14
N LEU A 128 10.73 -0.10 -20.07
CA LEU A 128 9.67 -1.11 -20.24
C LEU A 128 9.56 -2.06 -19.04
N SER A 129 10.71 -2.44 -18.48
CA SER A 129 10.79 -3.28 -17.28
C SER A 129 10.20 -2.58 -16.06
N MET A 130 10.42 -1.26 -15.94
CA MET A 130 9.82 -0.45 -14.87
C MET A 130 8.30 -0.31 -15.03
N LEU A 131 7.81 -0.13 -16.26
CA LEU A 131 6.37 -0.03 -16.54
C LEU A 131 5.60 -1.31 -16.15
N SER A 132 6.29 -2.45 -16.19
CA SER A 132 5.76 -3.78 -15.85
C SER A 132 5.69 -4.04 -14.34
N ARG A 133 6.30 -3.18 -13.52
CA ARG A 133 6.22 -3.20 -12.06
C ARG A 133 5.28 -2.09 -11.58
N PRO A 134 3.94 -2.28 -11.67
CA PRO A 134 3.01 -1.27 -11.18
C PRO A 134 3.18 -1.10 -9.67
N GLY A 135 3.75 0.03 -9.24
CA GLY A 135 4.03 0.36 -7.83
C GLY A 135 2.89 -0.02 -6.88
N ALA A 136 3.25 -0.50 -5.68
CA ALA A 136 2.30 -0.97 -4.68
C ALA A 136 1.56 0.20 -4.01
N GLU A 137 0.65 0.82 -4.76
CA GLU A 137 -0.23 1.87 -4.24
C GLU A 137 -1.26 1.25 -3.29
N ILE A 138 -1.14 1.58 -2.00
CA ILE A 138 -1.99 1.08 -0.91
C ILE A 138 -3.38 1.74 -0.94
N LEU A 139 -3.43 3.07 -1.10
CA LEU A 139 -4.67 3.84 -1.19
C LEU A 139 -4.76 4.50 -2.56
N ARG A 140 -5.76 4.11 -3.37
CA ARG A 140 -5.93 4.63 -4.74
C ARG A 140 -7.06 5.63 -4.83
N GLY A 141 -6.71 6.91 -4.97
CA GLY A 141 -7.70 7.99 -5.14
C GLY A 141 -8.73 8.07 -4.01
N PHE A 142 -8.39 7.62 -2.81
CA PHE A 142 -9.28 7.63 -1.65
C PHE A 142 -9.68 9.08 -1.33
N SER A 143 -10.99 9.35 -1.35
CA SER A 143 -11.55 10.66 -1.02
C SER A 143 -12.74 10.48 -0.10
N MET A 144 -12.70 11.14 1.04
CA MET A 144 -13.72 11.09 2.08
C MET A 144 -13.81 12.46 2.73
N ALA A 145 -14.99 12.88 3.17
CA ALA A 145 -15.15 14.10 3.97
C ALA A 145 -16.09 13.82 5.13
N ILE A 146 -15.57 13.95 6.35
CA ILE A 146 -16.31 13.88 7.61
C ILE A 146 -16.77 15.30 7.90
N ARG A 147 -18.08 15.59 7.84
CA ARG A 147 -18.59 16.98 7.84
C ARG A 147 -19.16 17.43 9.19
N GLY A 148 -19.74 16.52 9.96
CA GLY A 148 -20.42 16.84 11.21
C GLY A 148 -19.54 16.65 12.44
N LYS A 149 -19.65 17.58 13.38
CA LYS A 149 -19.08 17.43 14.71
C LYS A 149 -19.86 16.36 15.48
N GLY A 150 -19.20 15.25 15.79
CA GLY A 150 -19.82 14.09 16.43
C GLY A 150 -20.25 13.00 15.44
N ASP A 151 -19.99 13.18 14.14
CA ASP A 151 -20.14 12.09 13.18
C ASP A 151 -19.18 10.96 13.56
N SER A 152 -19.73 9.76 13.70
CA SER A 152 -18.95 8.53 13.85
C SER A 152 -18.87 7.85 12.50
N VAL A 153 -17.66 7.74 11.96
CA VAL A 153 -17.42 7.10 10.67
C VAL A 153 -16.68 5.79 10.91
N ALA A 154 -17.26 4.70 10.41
CA ALA A 154 -16.62 3.39 10.40
C ALA A 154 -15.96 3.15 9.04
N ILE A 155 -14.68 2.78 9.05
CA ILE A 155 -13.98 2.32 7.83
C ILE A 155 -13.92 0.79 7.88
N VAL A 156 -14.73 0.15 7.06
CA VAL A 156 -14.84 -1.32 6.99
C VAL A 156 -14.25 -1.83 5.68
N GLY A 157 -13.56 -2.97 5.74
CA GLY A 157 -12.98 -3.60 4.56
C GLY A 157 -12.20 -4.86 4.93
N LYS A 158 -11.79 -5.64 3.93
CA LYS A 158 -10.97 -6.85 4.11
C LYS A 158 -9.60 -6.55 4.73
N SER A 159 -8.96 -7.53 5.37
CA SER A 159 -7.56 -7.37 5.82
C SER A 159 -6.67 -6.89 4.66
N GLY A 160 -5.75 -5.96 4.91
CA GLY A 160 -4.91 -5.36 3.86
C GLY A 160 -5.57 -4.25 3.01
N SER A 161 -6.85 -3.92 3.21
CA SER A 161 -7.53 -2.86 2.42
C SER A 161 -7.07 -1.42 2.71
N GLY A 162 -6.01 -1.22 3.50
CA GLY A 162 -5.48 0.10 3.84
C GLY A 162 -6.14 0.82 5.03
N LYS A 163 -6.97 0.14 5.85
CA LYS A 163 -7.61 0.74 7.04
C LYS A 163 -6.59 1.30 8.03
N SER A 164 -5.64 0.47 8.47
CA SER A 164 -4.56 0.88 9.35
C SER A 164 -3.63 1.89 8.67
N SER A 165 -3.51 1.83 7.33
CA SER A 165 -2.75 2.83 6.57
C SER A 165 -3.40 4.22 6.61
N ILE A 166 -4.74 4.30 6.54
CA ILE A 166 -5.48 5.56 6.73
C ILE A 166 -5.24 6.10 8.14
N GLN A 167 -5.27 5.23 9.14
CA GLN A 167 -4.94 5.60 10.52
C GLN A 167 -3.50 6.15 10.61
N SER A 168 -2.51 5.47 10.03
CA SER A 168 -1.12 5.92 10.06
C SER A 168 -0.89 7.26 9.36
N LEU A 169 -1.62 7.54 8.27
CA LEU A 169 -1.61 8.86 7.61
C LEU A 169 -2.26 9.92 8.50
N LEU A 170 -3.39 9.60 9.15
CA LEU A 170 -4.06 10.52 10.06
C LEU A 170 -3.19 10.88 11.27
N PHE A 171 -2.42 9.94 11.81
CA PHE A 171 -1.48 10.20 12.93
C PHE A 171 -0.15 10.81 12.50
N ARG A 172 0.04 11.03 11.19
CA ARG A 172 1.31 11.46 10.60
C ARG A 172 2.48 10.58 11.04
N PHE A 173 2.27 9.26 11.04
CA PHE A 173 3.38 8.31 11.02
C PHE A 173 3.99 8.22 9.62
N TYR A 174 3.17 8.48 8.60
CA TYR A 174 3.57 8.68 7.21
C TYR A 174 2.83 9.89 6.64
N ASP A 175 3.43 10.55 5.65
CA ASP A 175 2.75 11.57 4.84
C ASP A 175 2.27 10.95 3.51
N PRO A 176 1.17 11.46 2.91
CA PRO A 176 0.67 10.92 1.65
C PRO A 176 1.63 11.21 0.48
N ASP A 177 1.92 10.19 -0.34
CA ASP A 177 2.71 10.34 -1.57
C ASP A 177 2.08 11.32 -2.55
N SER A 178 0.74 11.36 -2.59
CA SER A 178 -0.03 12.31 -3.41
C SER A 178 -1.36 12.68 -2.73
N GLY A 179 -1.81 13.92 -2.95
CA GLY A 179 -3.01 14.48 -2.33
C GLY A 179 -2.74 15.20 -1.00
N CYS A 180 -3.81 15.46 -0.26
CA CYS A 180 -3.74 16.10 1.05
C CYS A 180 -4.85 15.61 1.98
N ILE A 181 -4.57 15.70 3.27
CA ILE A 181 -5.52 15.54 4.34
C ILE A 181 -5.73 16.93 4.91
N THR A 182 -6.96 17.43 4.86
CA THR A 182 -7.30 18.78 5.31
C THR A 182 -8.29 18.75 6.45
N VAL A 183 -8.21 19.75 7.31
CA VAL A 183 -9.07 19.91 8.49
C VAL A 183 -9.78 21.27 8.38
N ASN A 184 -11.03 21.33 8.83
CA ASN A 184 -11.91 22.51 8.70
C ASN A 184 -12.19 22.92 7.24
N GLY A 185 -12.24 21.94 6.33
CA GLY A 185 -12.84 22.14 5.02
C GLY A 185 -12.18 23.20 4.14
N HIS A 186 -10.85 23.25 4.06
CA HIS A 186 -10.03 23.72 2.91
C HIS A 186 -8.82 24.63 3.22
N VAL A 187 -8.47 24.96 4.47
CA VAL A 187 -7.42 25.99 4.72
C VAL A 187 -6.05 25.43 5.12
N SER A 188 -5.96 24.28 5.79
CA SER A 188 -4.65 23.75 6.23
C SER A 188 -4.55 22.25 6.07
N ASP A 189 -3.51 21.82 5.35
CA ASP A 189 -3.06 20.44 5.30
C ASP A 189 -2.52 20.05 6.69
N ILE A 190 -2.77 18.82 7.15
CA ILE A 190 -2.24 18.31 8.42
C ILE A 190 -0.71 18.46 8.55
N ARG A 191 0.01 18.51 7.41
CA ARG A 191 1.46 18.74 7.32
C ARG A 191 1.89 20.14 7.75
N GLN A 192 1.00 21.11 7.73
CA GLN A 192 1.28 22.50 8.14
C GLN A 192 1.26 22.68 9.67
N PHE A 193 0.65 21.75 10.40
CA PHE A 193 0.67 21.76 11.86
C PHE A 193 1.98 21.13 12.38
N SER A 194 2.42 21.56 13.56
CA SER A 194 3.44 20.79 14.28
C SER A 194 2.88 19.42 14.69
N VAL A 195 3.75 18.41 14.78
CA VAL A 195 3.35 17.05 15.12
C VAL A 195 2.67 17.00 16.49
N ASP A 196 3.18 17.76 17.48
CA ASP A 196 2.60 17.83 18.82
C ASP A 196 1.22 18.50 18.84
N SER A 197 1.07 19.62 18.12
CA SER A 197 -0.22 20.30 18.00
C SER A 197 -1.27 19.43 17.29
N TRP A 198 -0.85 18.63 16.32
CA TRP A 198 -1.75 17.73 15.61
C TRP A 198 -2.15 16.53 16.48
N ARG A 199 -1.18 15.87 17.12
CA ARG A 199 -1.42 14.69 17.95
C ARG A 199 -2.19 15.02 19.24
N SER A 200 -2.04 16.22 19.80
CA SER A 200 -2.84 16.68 20.94
C SER A 200 -4.33 16.86 20.61
N ALA A 201 -4.68 17.00 19.33
CA ALA A 201 -6.08 17.12 18.88
C ALA A 201 -6.74 15.76 18.57
N ILE A 202 -6.00 14.65 18.61
CA ILE A 202 -6.48 13.32 18.20
C ILE A 202 -6.25 12.29 19.29
N GLY A 203 -7.32 11.63 19.74
CA GLY A 203 -7.23 10.45 20.59
C GLY A 203 -7.11 9.16 19.77
N ILE A 204 -6.28 8.23 20.23
CA ILE A 204 -6.18 6.87 19.68
C ILE A 204 -6.58 5.86 20.74
N VAL A 205 -7.30 4.83 20.33
CA VAL A 205 -7.47 3.60 21.10
C VAL A 205 -6.81 2.49 20.27
N PRO A 206 -5.62 2.02 20.65
CA PRO A 206 -4.97 0.91 19.95
C PRO A 206 -5.77 -0.38 20.15
N GLN A 207 -5.74 -1.29 19.17
CA GLN A 207 -6.43 -2.57 19.29
C GLN A 207 -5.80 -3.46 20.38
N ASP A 208 -4.48 -3.37 20.54
CA ASP A 208 -3.74 -3.99 21.63
C ASP A 208 -3.31 -2.90 22.62
N PRO A 209 -3.92 -2.80 23.81
CA PRO A 209 -3.53 -1.80 24.80
C PRO A 209 -2.12 -2.09 25.29
N VAL A 210 -1.23 -1.10 25.15
CA VAL A 210 0.10 -1.15 25.78
C VAL A 210 -0.08 -0.77 27.24
N LEU A 211 -0.06 -1.76 28.11
CA LEU A 211 -0.01 -1.55 29.56
C LEU A 211 1.46 -1.45 29.97
N PHE A 212 1.83 -0.34 30.61
CA PHE A 212 3.17 -0.22 31.17
C PHE A 212 3.26 -1.08 32.43
N THR A 213 4.40 -1.74 32.63
CA THR A 213 4.67 -2.48 33.87
C THR A 213 4.73 -1.49 35.02
N GLY A 214 3.66 -1.41 35.82
CA GLY A 214 3.50 -0.39 36.85
C GLY A 214 2.11 -0.40 37.46
N THR A 215 1.79 0.63 38.25
CA THR A 215 0.44 0.81 38.81
C THR A 215 -0.56 1.27 37.74
N ILE A 216 -1.86 1.08 37.97
CA ILE A 216 -2.92 1.58 37.07
C ILE A 216 -2.75 3.09 36.82
N SER A 217 -2.40 3.84 37.86
CA SER A 217 -2.10 5.27 37.80
C SER A 217 -0.90 5.64 36.93
N GLU A 218 0.07 4.76 36.77
CA GLU A 218 1.24 4.96 35.90
C GLU A 218 0.95 4.60 34.44
N THR A 219 0.03 3.65 34.21
CA THR A 219 -0.37 3.23 32.86
C THR A 219 -1.34 4.22 32.22
N LEU A 220 -2.17 4.89 33.03
CA LEU A 220 -2.94 6.05 32.60
C LEU A 220 -1.98 7.22 32.39
N PRO A 221 -1.80 7.75 31.17
CA PRO A 221 -0.95 8.91 30.99
C PRO A 221 -1.45 10.04 31.89
N THR A 222 -0.57 10.55 32.75
CA THR A 222 -0.75 11.78 33.54
C THR A 222 -0.90 13.04 32.67
N GLY A 223 -1.22 12.87 31.38
CA GLY A 223 -1.75 13.87 30.45
C GLY A 223 -3.20 14.26 30.74
N ALA A 224 -3.86 13.66 31.75
CA ALA A 224 -4.89 14.35 32.51
C ALA A 224 -4.27 15.42 33.44
N GLN A 225 -3.46 16.33 32.91
CA GLN A 225 -3.33 17.66 33.52
C GLN A 225 -4.71 18.31 33.42
N ARG A 226 -5.54 18.06 34.45
CA ARG A 226 -6.94 18.47 34.58
C ARG A 226 -7.75 18.22 33.30
N LEU A 227 -8.45 17.08 33.25
CA LEU A 227 -9.85 17.19 32.86
C LEU A 227 -10.49 17.99 34.00
N PRO A 228 -10.80 19.30 33.83
CA PRO A 228 -11.60 19.99 34.82
C PRO A 228 -12.90 19.19 34.87
N SER A 229 -13.33 18.82 36.08
CA SER A 229 -14.60 18.17 36.40
C SER A 229 -15.54 18.13 35.21
N LEU A 230 -15.81 16.93 34.70
CA LEU A 230 -16.57 16.60 33.50
C LEU A 230 -17.94 17.32 33.48
N LYS A 231 -17.94 18.63 33.21
CA LYS A 231 -19.03 19.34 32.58
C LYS A 231 -18.83 19.03 31.11
N LEU A 232 -19.66 18.14 30.58
CA LEU A 232 -19.96 17.98 29.15
C LEU A 232 -20.48 19.33 28.59
N LYS A 233 -19.62 20.35 28.57
CA LYS A 233 -19.89 21.60 27.90
C LYS A 233 -19.46 21.37 26.46
N ARG A 234 -20.43 20.95 25.64
CA ARG A 234 -20.32 20.98 24.17
C ARG A 234 -19.71 22.33 23.79
N ARG A 235 -18.41 22.36 23.48
CA ARG A 235 -17.80 23.47 22.72
C ARG A 235 -18.46 23.45 21.36
N ARG A 236 -19.61 24.12 21.26
CA ARG A 236 -20.25 24.52 20.01
C ARG A 236 -19.35 25.64 19.50
N ASP A 237 -18.51 25.36 18.51
CA ASP A 237 -17.93 26.35 17.61
C ASP A 237 -17.19 25.58 16.51
N SER A 238 -17.71 25.74 15.29
CA SER A 238 -17.24 25.31 13.98
C SER A 238 -17.12 23.80 13.68
N PRO A 239 -17.65 23.31 12.53
CA PRO A 239 -17.53 21.93 12.12
C PRO A 239 -16.09 21.61 11.71
N THR A 240 -15.42 20.73 12.47
CA THR A 240 -14.12 20.21 12.08
C THR A 240 -14.29 19.19 10.97
N VAL A 241 -14.21 19.67 9.73
CA VAL A 241 -14.34 18.82 8.56
C VAL A 241 -12.99 18.18 8.25
N ILE A 242 -12.83 16.87 8.50
CA ILE A 242 -11.65 16.12 8.04
C ILE A 242 -11.94 15.60 6.64
N SER A 243 -11.10 15.94 5.68
CA SER A 243 -11.26 15.48 4.31
C SER A 243 -9.95 14.95 3.71
N PHE A 244 -10.11 13.85 2.98
CA PHE A 244 -9.10 13.23 2.12
C PHE A 244 -9.41 13.59 0.67
N GLY A 245 -8.42 14.01 -0.11
CA GLY A 245 -8.62 14.24 -1.53
C GLY A 245 -7.43 14.88 -2.26
N ARG A 246 -7.68 15.27 -3.52
CA ARG A 246 -6.71 16.04 -4.33
C ARG A 246 -6.63 17.47 -3.81
N CYS A 247 -5.41 18.03 -3.77
CA CYS A 247 -5.20 19.43 -3.44
C CYS A 247 -5.62 20.34 -4.59
N ARG A 248 -6.93 20.58 -4.70
CA ARG A 248 -7.48 21.67 -5.51
C ARG A 248 -8.26 22.59 -4.59
N LYS A 249 -8.06 23.90 -4.76
CA LYS A 249 -8.73 24.97 -4.00
C LYS A 249 -10.28 24.92 -4.05
N ASN A 250 -10.89 24.10 -4.91
CA ASN A 250 -12.34 24.00 -5.13
C ASN A 250 -12.88 22.54 -5.26
N PHE A 251 -12.31 21.55 -4.58
CA PHE A 251 -12.78 20.16 -4.69
C PHE A 251 -14.05 19.90 -3.86
N ARG A 252 -15.21 19.76 -4.53
CA ARG A 252 -16.44 19.21 -3.92
C ARG A 252 -16.41 17.67 -4.03
N PRO A 253 -16.30 16.90 -2.94
CA PRO A 253 -16.32 15.44 -3.02
C PRO A 253 -17.72 14.95 -3.41
N LYS A 254 -17.80 14.06 -4.42
CA LYS A 254 -19.00 13.25 -4.68
C LYS A 254 -19.14 12.24 -3.54
N VAL A 255 -20.20 12.40 -2.75
CA VAL A 255 -20.55 11.52 -1.65
C VAL A 255 -21.31 10.34 -2.25
N SER A 256 -20.74 9.12 -2.17
CA SER A 256 -21.57 7.92 -2.17
C SER A 256 -21.92 7.66 -0.71
N SER A 257 -23.14 7.98 -0.32
CA SER A 257 -23.71 7.56 0.95
C SER A 257 -23.84 6.04 0.91
N VAL A 258 -22.91 5.32 1.54
CA VAL A 258 -23.14 3.93 1.91
C VAL A 258 -23.56 3.97 3.37
N VAL A 259 -24.86 3.77 3.58
CA VAL A 259 -25.45 3.42 4.88
C VAL A 259 -24.95 2.04 5.27
#